data_AF-A0A386WX95-F1
#
_entry.id   AF-A0A386WX95-F1
#
_cell.length_a   1.000
_cell.length_b   1.000
_cell.length_c   1.000
_cell.angle_alpha   90.00
_cell.angle_beta   90.00
_cell.angle_gamma   90.00
#
_symmetry.space_group_name_H-M   'P 1'
#
loop_
_entity.id
_entity.type
_entity.pdbx_description
1 polymer ?
#
loop_
_entity_poly.entity_id
_entity_poly.type
_entity_poly.pdbx_seq_one_letter_code
_entity_poly.pdbx_strand_id
1 'polypeptide(L)' 'MVPDGCPVLPDAVFAMECLVHSTFTAGDHEVIIGAVEAVAIGDEEAIVFHNRAMRHLGEPMSAEPVAVSP' A
#
# COMPACT_ATOMS: atom_id res chain seq x y z
N MET A 1 -10.92 3.86 -11.80
CA MET A 1 -10.01 4.41 -12.83
C MET A 1 -10.45 3.86 -14.18
N VAL A 2 -10.36 4.68 -15.23
CA VAL A 2 -10.98 4.50 -16.56
C VAL A 2 -10.01 3.79 -17.53
N PRO A 3 -10.37 3.45 -18.78
CA PRO A 3 -10.06 2.17 -19.40
C PRO A 3 -8.85 2.32 -20.32
N ASP A 4 -7.67 1.94 -19.84
CA ASP A 4 -6.40 1.63 -20.54
C ASP A 4 -5.21 1.61 -19.53
N GLY A 5 -5.46 2.02 -18.27
CA GLY A 5 -4.49 2.07 -17.17
C GLY A 5 -4.50 0.88 -16.20
N CYS A 6 -3.70 0.99 -15.13
CA CYS A 6 -3.63 0.00 -14.06
C CYS A 6 -4.99 -0.15 -13.32
N PRO A 7 -5.36 -1.36 -12.86
CA PRO A 7 -6.57 -1.55 -12.06
C PRO A 7 -6.47 -0.78 -10.74
N VAL A 8 -7.55 -0.09 -10.38
CA VAL A 8 -7.68 0.62 -9.09
C VAL A 8 -8.71 -0.10 -8.23
N LEU A 9 -8.29 -0.42 -7.00
CA LEU A 9 -9.15 -1.05 -6.02
C LEU A 9 -10.25 -0.07 -5.58
N PRO A 10 -11.52 -0.51 -5.48
CA PRO A 10 -12.57 0.25 -4.81
C PRO A 10 -12.15 0.59 -3.37
N ASP A 11 -12.62 1.74 -2.87
CA ASP A 11 -12.47 2.16 -1.48
C ASP A 11 -11.01 2.25 -0.99
N ALA A 12 -10.05 2.40 -1.92
CA ALA A 12 -8.66 2.66 -1.57
C ALA A 12 -8.53 4.09 -0.98
N VAL A 13 -7.90 4.20 0.19
CA VAL A 13 -7.52 5.49 0.79
C VAL A 13 -6.66 6.34 -0.16
N PHE A 14 -5.88 5.69 -1.02
CA PHE A 14 -5.05 6.34 -2.02
C PHE A 14 -4.76 5.38 -3.18
N ALA A 15 -4.72 5.91 -4.40
CA ALA A 15 -4.22 5.20 -5.57
C ALA A 15 -3.36 6.13 -6.44
N MET A 16 -2.32 5.59 -7.04
CA MET A 16 -1.50 6.28 -8.03
C MET A 16 -1.31 5.41 -9.26
N GLU A 17 -1.39 6.04 -10.43
CA GLU A 17 -1.00 5.46 -11.70
C GLU A 17 0.39 5.98 -12.07
N CYS A 18 1.28 5.07 -12.43
CA CYS A 18 2.67 5.39 -12.70
C CYS A 18 3.18 4.71 -13.97
N LEU A 19 4.00 5.41 -14.73
CA LEU A 19 4.91 4.80 -15.70
C LEU A 19 6.15 4.28 -14.98
N VAL A 20 6.65 3.10 -15.36
CA VAL A 20 7.93 2.60 -14.82
C VAL A 20 9.06 3.49 -15.33
N HIS A 21 9.67 4.23 -14.42
CA HIS A 21 10.78 5.12 -14.70
C HIS A 21 12.12 4.37 -14.68
N SER A 22 12.32 3.51 -13.67
CA SER A 22 13.51 2.66 -13.56
C SER A 22 13.29 1.47 -12.63
N THR A 23 14.13 0.45 -12.79
CA THR A 23 14.11 -0.77 -11.97
C THR A 23 15.52 -1.11 -11.50
N PHE A 24 15.68 -1.45 -10.23
CA PHE A 24 16.96 -1.83 -9.62
C PHE A 24 16.85 -3.20 -8.96
N THR A 25 17.79 -4.11 -9.24
CA THR A 25 17.88 -5.39 -8.51
C THR A 25 18.35 -5.15 -7.07
N ALA A 26 17.62 -5.69 -6.11
CA ALA A 26 17.89 -5.57 -4.67
C ALA A 26 17.81 -6.95 -4.01
N GLY A 27 18.83 -7.78 -4.24
CA GLY A 27 18.87 -9.16 -3.72
C GLY A 27 17.85 -10.05 -4.41
N ASP A 28 16.86 -10.53 -3.66
CA ASP A 28 15.76 -11.37 -4.12
C ASP A 28 14.53 -10.57 -4.58
N HIS A 29 14.60 -9.24 -4.57
CA HIS A 29 13.52 -8.34 -5.01
C HIS A 29 14.01 -7.30 -6.03
N GLU A 30 13.07 -6.59 -6.64
CA GLU A 30 13.31 -5.40 -7.45
C GLU A 30 12.75 -4.16 -6.76
N VAL A 31 13.49 -3.06 -6.81
CA VAL A 31 12.99 -1.72 -6.47
C VAL A 31 12.53 -1.06 -7.76
N ILE A 32 11.24 -0.76 -7.85
CA ILE A 32 10.61 -0.11 -9.00
C ILE A 32 10.37 1.35 -8.66
N ILE A 33 10.91 2.26 -9.47
CA ILE A 33 10.66 3.70 -9.38
C ILE A 33 9.61 4.07 -10.43
N GLY A 34 8.47 4.61 -9.98
CA GLY A 34 7.39 5.06 -10.85
C GLY A 34 7.36 6.58 -11.03
N ALA A 35 7.16 7.05 -12.26
CA ALA A 35 6.78 8.44 -12.54
C ALA A 35 5.24 8.56 -12.46
N VAL A 36 4.74 9.40 -11.57
CA VAL A 36 3.31 9.53 -11.28
C VAL A 36 2.60 10.29 -12.42
N GLU A 37 1.59 9.66 -13.03
CA GLU A 37 0.77 10.23 -14.08
C GLU A 37 -0.60 10.70 -13.56
N ALA A 38 -1.14 9.99 -12.57
CA ALA A 38 -2.42 10.34 -11.94
C ALA A 38 -2.46 9.89 -10.48
N VAL A 39 -3.27 10.60 -9.68
CA VAL A 39 -3.54 10.27 -8.28
C VAL A 39 -5.04 10.31 -8.00
N ALA A 40 -5.50 9.42 -7.12
CA ALA A 40 -6.82 9.46 -6.53
C ALA A 40 -6.68 9.37 -5.00
N ILE A 41 -7.42 10.21 -4.30
CA ILE A 41 -7.44 10.27 -2.84
C ILE A 41 -8.83 9.84 -2.40
N GLY A 42 -8.89 8.82 -1.55
CA GLY A 42 -10.12 8.39 -0.89
C GLY A 42 -10.27 9.04 0.49
N ASP A 43 -11.45 8.89 1.07
CA ASP A 43 -11.79 9.43 2.39
C ASP A 43 -11.60 8.42 3.54
N GLU A 44 -11.18 7.20 3.21
CA GLU A 44 -10.95 6.12 4.19
C GLU A 44 -9.69 6.37 5.04
N GLU A 45 -9.59 5.66 6.17
CA GLU A 45 -8.39 5.71 7.02
C GLU A 45 -7.27 4.78 6.51
N ALA A 46 -6.03 5.25 6.61
CA ALA A 46 -4.87 4.43 6.27
C ALA A 46 -4.65 3.32 7.30
N ILE A 47 -4.46 2.09 6.81
CA ILE A 47 -4.09 0.93 7.61
C ILE A 47 -2.57 0.85 7.78
N VAL A 48 -2.12 0.40 8.94
CA VAL A 48 -0.70 0.22 9.28
C VAL A 48 -0.42 -1.24 9.54
N PHE A 49 0.62 -1.76 8.89
CA PHE A 49 1.19 -3.05 9.25
C PHE A 49 2.28 -2.86 10.30
N HIS A 50 2.02 -3.32 11.52
CA HIS A 50 2.97 -3.26 12.63
C HIS A 50 2.85 -4.50 13.51
N ASN A 51 4.01 -5.06 13.91
CA ASN A 51 4.12 -6.28 14.71
C ASN A 51 3.26 -7.42 14.13
N ARG A 52 3.46 -7.71 12.84
CA ARG A 52 2.79 -8.81 12.10
C ARG A 52 1.26 -8.71 12.01
N ALA A 53 0.67 -7.53 12.20
CA ALA A 53 -0.77 -7.32 12.11
C ALA A 53 -1.13 -5.98 11.44
N MET A 54 -2.28 -5.94 10.75
CA MET A 54 -2.89 -4.72 10.22
C MET A 54 -3.65 -4.00 11.35
N ARG A 55 -3.60 -2.67 11.39
CA ARG A 55 -4.15 -1.82 12.48
C ARG A 55 -4.59 -0.46 11.94
N HIS A 56 -5.47 0.22 12.66
CA HIS A 56 -5.75 1.65 12.42
C HIS A 56 -4.77 2.53 13.20
N LEU A 57 -4.45 3.70 12.64
CA LEU A 57 -3.66 4.71 13.36
C LEU A 57 -4.47 5.27 14.54
N GLY A 58 -3.83 5.35 15.71
CA GLY A 58 -4.47 5.87 16.93
C GLY A 58 -5.20 4.82 17.76
N GLU A 59 -5.35 3.59 17.27
CA GLU A 59 -5.76 2.47 18.12
C GLU A 59 -4.66 2.18 19.15
N PRO A 60 -4.97 2.14 20.45
CA PRO A 60 -4.00 1.81 21.47
C PRO A 60 -3.48 0.38 21.23
N MET A 61 -2.16 0.24 21.20
CA MET A 61 -1.52 -1.06 21.05
C MET A 61 -1.84 -1.93 22.28
N SER A 62 -2.53 -3.05 22.08
CA SER A 62 -2.62 -4.08 23.11
C SER A 62 -1.22 -4.64 23.39
N ALA A 63 -0.83 -4.74 24.66
CA ALA A 63 0.46 -5.31 25.05
C ALA A 63 0.59 -6.82 24.74
N GLU A 64 -0.55 -7.49 24.50
CA GLU A 64 -0.63 -8.90 24.14
C GLU A 64 -0.17 -9.10 22.68
N PRO A 65 0.76 -10.04 22.42
CA PRO A 65 1.10 -10.43 21.05
C PRO A 65 -0.14 -10.87 20.29
N VAL A 66 -0.29 -10.42 19.03
CA VAL A 66 -1.30 -11.00 18.14
C VAL A 66 -0.90 -12.44 17.89
N ALA A 67 -1.75 -13.39 18.30
CA ALA A 67 -1.52 -14.80 18.06
C ALA A 67 -1.36 -15.04 16.55
N VAL A 68 -0.18 -15.50 16.16
CA VAL A 68 0.12 -15.87 14.77
C VAL A 68 -0.41 -17.29 14.58
N SER A 69 -1.49 -17.45 13.83
CA SER A 69 -1.87 -18.78 13.32
C SER A 69 -0.79 -19.26 12.34
N PRO A 70 -0.37 -20.54 12.41
CA PRO A 70 0.62 -21.11 11.50
C PRO A 70 0.15 -21.17 10.05
#